data_AF-A0A0W0RRD3-F1
#
_entry.id   AF-A0A0W0RRD3-F1
#
_cell.length_a   1.000
_cell.length_b   1.000
_cell.length_c   1.000
_cell.angle_alpha   90.00
_cell.angle_beta   90.00
_cell.angle_gamma   90.00
#
_symmetry.space_group_name_H-M   'P 1'
#
loop_
_entity.id
_entity.type
_entity.pdbx_description
1 polymer ?
#
loop_
_entity_poly.entity_id
_entity_poly.type
_entity_poly.pdbx_seq_one_letter_code
_entity_poly.pdbx_strand_id
1 'polypeptide(L)'
;MSFFPKKYTHKSVLDKIGEAKKLLAHIEKEKKSVFLEMLQLRIDDFELALKKNPDPGEQQRLLEQYNRFAQTLHLCLSRPTLTNSYINSYHHQKYYPVGISEVIEEPIRYKISLAAATLGTALILASCITFPFNPLVSVILLPIGISLLAPAVASLLTPDPLNTAPKKLEEKILFQTGAKLIDPSLSFDETQKYDGALQLSVI
;
A
#
# COMPACT_ATOMS: atom_id res chain seq x y z
N MET A 1 -24.92 -5.78 -15.22
CA MET A 1 -23.55 -5.65 -14.67
C MET A 1 -23.50 -6.45 -13.37
N SER A 2 -22.58 -7.40 -13.24
CA SER A 2 -22.46 -8.23 -12.03
C SER A 2 -21.83 -7.41 -10.90
N PHE A 3 -22.51 -7.30 -9.77
CA PHE A 3 -22.08 -6.55 -8.57
C PHE A 3 -21.15 -7.34 -7.64
N PHE A 4 -20.71 -8.54 -8.05
CA PHE A 4 -19.77 -9.32 -7.27
C PHE A 4 -18.32 -8.94 -7.62
N PRO A 5 -17.47 -8.60 -6.64
CA PRO A 5 -16.06 -8.36 -6.90
C PRO A 5 -15.45 -9.59 -7.54
N LYS A 6 -14.78 -9.39 -8.68
CA LYS A 6 -14.16 -10.46 -9.46
C LYS A 6 -13.06 -11.09 -8.59
N LYS A 7 -13.30 -12.30 -8.09
CA LYS A 7 -12.29 -13.03 -7.32
C LYS A 7 -11.17 -13.47 -8.25
N TYR A 8 -10.01 -12.85 -8.13
CA TYR A 8 -8.80 -13.27 -8.83
C TYR A 8 -8.24 -14.54 -8.19
N THR A 9 -7.78 -15.47 -9.02
CA THR A 9 -7.12 -16.68 -8.56
C THR A 9 -5.62 -16.59 -8.80
N HIS A 10 -4.83 -17.24 -7.95
CA HIS A 10 -3.38 -17.34 -8.12
C HIS A 10 -2.98 -17.76 -9.55
N LYS A 11 -3.66 -18.80 -10.06
CA LYS A 11 -3.49 -19.27 -11.45
C LYS A 11 -3.72 -18.15 -12.48
N SER A 12 -4.80 -17.38 -12.36
CA SER A 12 -5.10 -16.31 -13.31
C SER A 12 -4.02 -15.22 -13.36
N VAL A 13 -3.36 -14.96 -12.23
CA VAL A 13 -2.26 -14.00 -12.15
C VAL A 13 -1.02 -14.56 -12.83
N LEU A 14 -0.65 -15.81 -12.53
CA LEU A 14 0.49 -16.47 -13.15
C LEU A 14 0.32 -16.61 -14.67
N ASP A 15 -0.88 -16.94 -15.14
CA ASP A 15 -1.21 -16.99 -16.57
C ASP A 15 -0.95 -15.62 -17.23
N LYS A 16 -1.38 -14.52 -16.58
CA LYS A 16 -1.17 -13.15 -17.08
C LYS A 16 0.31 -12.76 -17.11
N ILE A 17 1.09 -13.17 -16.12
CA ILE A 17 2.56 -12.99 -16.11
C ILE A 17 3.19 -13.80 -17.24
N GLY A 18 2.71 -15.02 -17.47
CA GLY A 18 3.13 -15.86 -18.59
C GLY A 18 2.88 -15.19 -19.94
N GLU A 19 1.69 -14.61 -20.13
CA GLU A 19 1.37 -13.79 -21.32
C GLU A 19 2.34 -12.61 -21.48
N ALA A 20 2.62 -11.89 -20.39
CA ALA A 20 3.58 -10.77 -20.40
C ALA A 20 4.99 -11.24 -20.80
N LYS A 21 5.48 -12.35 -20.24
CA LYS A 21 6.79 -12.94 -20.59
C LYS A 21 6.86 -13.37 -22.07
N LYS A 22 5.76 -13.85 -22.66
CA LYS A 22 5.69 -14.22 -24.08
C LYS A 22 5.91 -13.03 -25.02
N LEU A 23 5.51 -11.82 -24.63
CA LEU A 23 5.77 -10.60 -25.42
C LEU A 23 7.27 -10.34 -25.61
N LEU A 24 8.11 -10.82 -24.69
CA LEU A 24 9.57 -10.69 -24.74
C LEU A 24 10.26 -11.90 -25.39
N ALA A 25 9.52 -12.87 -25.95
CA ALA A 25 10.10 -14.12 -26.46
C ALA A 25 11.12 -13.89 -27.59
N HIS A 26 10.87 -12.89 -28.44
CA HIS A 26 11.69 -12.52 -29.59
C HIS A 26 12.99 -11.78 -29.22
N ILE A 27 13.12 -11.32 -27.98
CA ILE A 27 14.31 -10.60 -27.49
C ILE A 27 15.35 -11.60 -26.99
N GLU A 28 16.62 -11.37 -27.32
CA GLU A 28 17.76 -12.16 -26.84
C GLU A 28 17.78 -12.29 -25.31
N LYS A 29 18.18 -13.47 -24.83
CA LYS A 29 18.16 -13.80 -23.40
C LYS A 29 19.03 -12.84 -22.57
N GLU A 30 20.20 -12.49 -23.08
CA GLU A 30 21.17 -11.60 -22.42
C GLU A 30 20.61 -10.19 -22.24
N LYS A 31 19.88 -9.68 -23.23
CA LYS A 31 19.26 -8.35 -23.16
C LYS A 31 18.13 -8.26 -22.14
N LYS A 32 17.43 -9.37 -21.87
CA LYS A 32 16.27 -9.41 -20.96
C LYS A 32 16.55 -10.05 -19.59
N SER A 33 17.76 -10.52 -19.31
CA SER A 33 18.10 -11.26 -18.08
C SER A 33 17.84 -10.42 -16.82
N VAL A 34 18.39 -9.21 -16.77
CA VAL A 34 18.24 -8.28 -15.64
C VAL A 34 16.76 -7.99 -15.35
N PHE A 35 15.98 -7.72 -16.40
CA PHE A 35 14.55 -7.50 -16.27
C PHE A 35 13.81 -8.74 -15.73
N LEU A 36 14.16 -9.94 -16.21
CA LEU A 36 13.54 -11.18 -15.73
C LEU A 36 13.90 -11.48 -14.27
N GLU A 37 15.11 -11.14 -13.82
CA GLU A 37 15.51 -11.24 -12.42
C GLU A 37 14.72 -10.27 -11.53
N MET A 38 14.60 -9.00 -11.93
CA MET A 38 13.76 -8.03 -11.21
C MET A 38 12.30 -8.48 -11.13
N LEU A 39 11.77 -9.01 -12.24
CA LEU A 39 10.42 -9.56 -12.29
C LEU A 39 10.27 -10.76 -11.34
N GLN A 40 11.26 -11.64 -11.29
CA GLN A 40 11.22 -12.80 -10.40
C GLN A 40 11.26 -12.39 -8.94
N LEU A 41 12.14 -11.46 -8.55
CA LEU A 41 12.16 -10.91 -7.19
C LEU A 41 10.80 -10.35 -6.79
N ARG A 42 10.15 -9.61 -7.69
CA ARG A 42 8.83 -9.05 -7.39
C ARG A 42 7.74 -10.12 -7.30
N ILE A 43 7.83 -11.18 -8.11
CA ILE A 43 6.93 -12.34 -8.00
C ILE A 43 7.12 -13.02 -6.64
N ASP A 44 8.36 -13.22 -6.23
CA ASP A 44 8.69 -13.90 -4.97
C ASP A 44 8.17 -13.10 -3.76
N ASP A 45 8.20 -11.76 -3.80
CA ASP A 45 7.55 -10.91 -2.78
C ASP A 45 6.04 -11.25 -2.62
N PHE A 46 5.31 -11.36 -3.73
CA PHE A 46 3.89 -11.70 -3.73
C PHE A 46 3.64 -13.14 -3.26
N GLU A 47 4.41 -14.10 -3.75
CA GLU A 47 4.30 -15.51 -3.36
C GLU A 47 4.58 -15.71 -1.87
N LEU A 48 5.60 -15.03 -1.34
CA LEU A 48 5.94 -15.07 0.07
C LEU A 48 4.82 -14.48 0.91
N ALA A 49 4.25 -13.35 0.50
CA ALA A 49 3.13 -12.72 1.19
C ALA A 49 1.88 -13.61 1.18
N LEU A 50 1.55 -14.25 0.05
CA LEU A 50 0.42 -15.18 -0.05
C LEU A 50 0.59 -16.41 0.85
N LYS A 51 1.80 -16.94 0.95
CA LYS A 51 2.10 -18.09 1.83
C LYS A 51 2.05 -17.75 3.32
N LYS A 52 2.50 -16.55 3.70
CA LYS A 52 2.59 -16.11 5.10
C LYS A 52 1.24 -15.69 5.69
N ASN A 53 0.27 -15.31 4.87
CA ASN A 53 -1.01 -14.80 5.34
C ASN A 53 -2.09 -15.90 5.27
N PRO A 54 -2.57 -16.42 6.43
CA PRO A 54 -3.64 -17.41 6.47
C PRO A 54 -5.04 -16.79 6.35
N ASP A 55 -5.18 -15.47 6.55
CA ASP A 55 -6.46 -14.78 6.49
C ASP A 55 -7.00 -14.71 5.05
N PRO A 56 -8.21 -15.23 4.75
CA PRO A 56 -8.76 -15.23 3.40
C PRO A 56 -9.02 -13.83 2.83
N GLY A 57 -9.31 -12.84 3.68
CA GLY A 57 -9.53 -11.46 3.27
C GLY A 57 -8.24 -10.80 2.80
N GLU A 58 -7.17 -10.96 3.57
CA GLU A 58 -5.82 -10.49 3.21
C GLU A 58 -5.26 -11.23 2.00
N GLN A 59 -5.47 -12.55 1.89
CA GLN A 59 -5.13 -13.29 0.66
C GLN A 59 -5.81 -12.71 -0.58
N GLN A 60 -7.09 -12.36 -0.48
CA GLN A 60 -7.83 -11.76 -1.59
C GLN A 60 -7.26 -10.38 -1.97
N ARG A 61 -6.90 -9.54 -0.98
CA ARG A 61 -6.25 -8.23 -1.21
C ARG A 61 -4.89 -8.38 -1.88
N LEU A 62 -4.09 -9.35 -1.43
CA LEU A 62 -2.80 -9.70 -2.05
C LEU A 62 -2.97 -10.15 -3.50
N LEU A 63 -3.93 -11.04 -3.78
CA LEU A 63 -4.23 -11.51 -5.13
C LEU A 63 -4.73 -10.38 -6.04
N GLU A 64 -5.53 -9.46 -5.52
CA GLU A 64 -5.97 -8.27 -6.26
C GLU A 64 -4.80 -7.37 -6.65
N GLN A 65 -3.89 -7.09 -5.72
CA GLN A 65 -2.68 -6.31 -6.01
C GLN A 65 -1.76 -7.03 -6.99
N TYR A 66 -1.59 -8.34 -6.81
CA TYR A 66 -0.74 -9.14 -7.67
C TYR A 66 -1.27 -9.21 -9.10
N ASN A 67 -2.59 -9.36 -9.25
CA ASN A 67 -3.26 -9.25 -10.55
C ASN A 67 -3.07 -7.85 -11.17
N ARG A 68 -3.23 -6.77 -10.40
CA ARG A 68 -3.01 -5.40 -10.90
C ARG A 68 -1.57 -5.22 -11.39
N PHE A 69 -0.60 -5.73 -10.65
CA PHE A 69 0.80 -5.75 -11.05
C PHE A 69 0.98 -6.49 -12.38
N ALA A 70 0.47 -7.72 -12.50
CA ALA A 70 0.57 -8.52 -13.71
C ALA A 70 -0.12 -7.88 -14.92
N GLN A 71 -1.28 -7.26 -14.72
CA GLN A 71 -1.99 -6.51 -15.76
C GLN A 71 -1.20 -5.29 -16.23
N THR A 72 -0.68 -4.50 -15.29
CA THR A 72 0.14 -3.32 -15.60
C THR A 72 1.39 -3.72 -16.35
N LEU A 73 2.06 -4.79 -15.90
CA LEU A 73 3.21 -5.36 -16.58
C LEU A 73 2.90 -5.70 -18.04
N HIS A 74 1.84 -6.47 -18.26
CA HIS A 74 1.39 -6.83 -19.61
C HIS A 74 1.07 -5.60 -20.46
N LEU A 75 0.41 -4.58 -19.89
CA LEU A 75 0.08 -3.34 -20.60
C LEU A 75 1.33 -2.56 -21.01
N CYS A 76 2.31 -2.41 -20.12
CA CYS A 76 3.58 -1.74 -20.42
C CYS A 76 4.37 -2.47 -21.51
N LEU A 77 4.38 -3.80 -21.51
CA LEU A 77 5.06 -4.58 -22.55
C LEU A 77 4.32 -4.57 -23.90
N SER A 78 2.99 -4.59 -23.88
CA SER A 78 2.17 -4.61 -25.12
C SER A 78 2.03 -3.24 -25.77
N ARG A 79 2.11 -2.16 -24.99
CA ARG A 79 1.93 -0.76 -25.43
C ARG A 79 2.97 0.14 -24.74
N PRO A 80 4.25 0.01 -25.10
CA PRO A 80 5.36 0.62 -24.36
C PRO A 80 5.32 2.16 -24.37
N THR A 81 4.75 2.77 -25.40
CA THR A 81 4.55 4.24 -25.49
C THR A 81 3.61 4.81 -24.42
N LEU A 82 2.73 3.99 -23.83
CA LEU A 82 1.76 4.41 -22.80
C LEU A 82 2.20 4.04 -21.38
N THR A 83 3.44 3.57 -21.19
CA THR A 83 3.98 3.07 -19.93
C THR A 83 3.78 4.03 -18.76
N ASN A 84 4.09 5.32 -18.93
CA ASN A 84 3.91 6.31 -17.85
C ASN A 84 2.46 6.41 -17.38
N SER A 85 1.49 6.31 -18.29
CA SER A 85 0.06 6.33 -17.95
C SER A 85 -0.35 5.11 -17.13
N TYR A 86 0.11 3.91 -17.53
CA TYR A 86 -0.18 2.67 -16.80
C TYR A 86 0.46 2.65 -15.41
N ILE A 87 1.71 3.10 -15.29
CA ILE A 87 2.40 3.22 -14.00
C ILE A 87 1.64 4.20 -13.09
N ASN A 88 1.26 5.36 -13.62
CA ASN A 88 0.51 6.36 -12.87
C ASN A 88 -0.81 5.79 -12.36
N SER A 89 -1.56 5.10 -13.22
CA SER A 89 -2.81 4.43 -12.85
C SER A 89 -2.60 3.32 -11.81
N TYR A 90 -1.52 2.53 -11.92
CA TYR A 90 -1.21 1.47 -10.95
C TYR A 90 -0.90 2.05 -9.55
N HIS A 91 -0.18 3.16 -9.48
CA HIS A 91 0.25 3.77 -8.21
C HIS A 91 -0.80 4.63 -7.50
N HIS A 92 -1.73 5.25 -8.24
CA HIS A 92 -2.74 6.19 -7.70
C HIS A 92 -4.10 5.56 -7.40
N GLN A 93 -4.32 4.31 -7.80
CA GLN A 93 -5.51 3.57 -7.39
C GLN A 93 -5.34 3.02 -5.96
N LYS A 94 -6.13 2.00 -5.58
CA LYS A 94 -6.00 1.27 -4.31
C LYS A 94 -4.74 0.41 -4.30
N TYR A 95 -3.58 1.03 -4.13
CA TYR A 95 -2.29 0.35 -4.01
C TYR A 95 -2.23 -0.36 -2.66
N TYR A 96 -2.11 -1.68 -2.68
CA TYR A 96 -1.90 -2.47 -1.47
C TYR A 96 -0.41 -2.80 -1.31
N PRO A 97 0.20 -2.49 -0.15
CA PRO A 97 1.64 -2.68 0.05
C PRO A 97 1.98 -4.17 0.18
N VAL A 98 2.93 -4.64 -0.64
CA VAL A 98 3.41 -6.04 -0.59
C VAL A 98 4.93 -6.04 -0.57
N GLY A 99 5.53 -6.79 0.35
CA GLY A 99 6.99 -6.85 0.50
C GLY A 99 7.60 -5.56 1.04
N ILE A 100 6.86 -4.82 1.88
CA ILE A 100 7.30 -3.55 2.48
C ILE A 100 7.42 -3.76 4.00
N SER A 101 8.62 -3.52 4.53
CA SER A 101 8.91 -3.57 5.96
C SER A 101 9.20 -2.20 6.57
N GLU A 102 9.46 -1.20 5.74
CA GLU A 102 9.74 0.16 6.21
C GLU A 102 8.45 0.85 6.65
N VAL A 103 8.48 1.39 7.86
CA VAL A 103 7.39 2.14 8.46
C VAL A 103 7.68 3.63 8.32
N ILE A 104 6.66 4.45 8.03
CA ILE A 104 6.79 5.90 8.13
C ILE A 104 6.82 6.24 9.62
N GLU A 105 7.99 6.56 10.14
CA GLU A 105 8.09 7.10 11.49
C GLU A 105 7.38 8.45 11.54
N GLU A 106 6.21 8.51 12.16
CA GLU A 106 5.56 9.77 12.54
C GLU A 106 5.97 10.10 13.99
N PRO A 107 7.04 10.90 14.21
CA PRO A 107 7.60 11.10 15.55
C PRO A 107 6.64 11.78 16.54
N ILE A 108 5.55 12.35 16.03
CA ILE A 108 4.60 13.17 16.78
C ILE A 108 3.29 12.40 17.08
N ARG A 109 2.79 11.59 16.15
CA ARG A 109 1.47 10.93 16.28
C ARG A 109 1.39 10.03 17.51
N TYR A 110 2.40 9.18 17.71
CA TYR A 110 2.43 8.28 18.86
C TYR A 110 2.44 9.05 20.19
N LYS A 111 3.27 10.10 20.30
CA LYS A 111 3.39 10.91 21.52
C LYS A 111 2.11 11.68 21.84
N ILE A 112 1.49 12.30 20.84
CA ILE A 112 0.21 13.01 21.01
C ILE A 112 -0.89 12.04 21.38
N SER A 113 -0.98 10.89 20.69
CA SER A 113 -2.03 9.89 20.96
C SER A 113 -1.86 9.29 22.35
N LEU A 114 -0.63 9.03 22.79
CA LEU A 114 -0.36 8.56 24.14
C LEU A 114 -0.75 9.60 25.21
N ALA A 115 -0.42 10.88 25.00
CA ALA A 115 -0.79 11.96 25.90
C ALA A 115 -2.32 12.17 25.96
N ALA A 116 -3.00 12.09 24.83
CA ALA A 116 -4.47 12.19 24.77
C ALA A 116 -5.15 10.98 25.44
N ALA A 117 -4.60 9.77 25.27
CA ALA A 117 -5.10 8.57 25.95
C ALA A 117 -4.92 8.64 27.47
N THR A 118 -3.75 9.09 27.94
CA THR A 118 -3.49 9.25 29.38
C THR A 118 -4.38 10.33 30.00
N LEU A 119 -4.52 11.48 29.35
CA LEU A 119 -5.41 12.55 29.80
C LEU A 119 -6.88 12.10 29.80
N GLY A 120 -7.34 11.45 28.72
CA GLY A 120 -8.71 10.93 28.61
C GLY A 120 -9.02 9.90 29.69
N THR A 121 -8.11 8.97 29.95
CA THR A 121 -8.25 7.97 31.03
C THR A 121 -8.29 8.63 32.41
N ALA A 122 -7.43 9.61 32.67
CA ALA A 122 -7.41 10.34 33.93
C ALA A 122 -8.72 11.09 34.19
N LEU A 123 -9.30 11.71 33.16
CA LEU A 123 -10.59 12.42 33.25
C LEU A 123 -11.76 11.46 33.52
N ILE A 124 -11.77 10.28 32.92
CA ILE A 124 -12.78 9.25 33.19
C ILE A 124 -12.66 8.75 34.63
N LEU A 125 -11.44 8.46 35.10
CA LEU A 125 -11.20 8.04 36.49
C LEU A 125 -11.61 9.12 37.49
N ALA A 126 -11.25 10.38 37.23
CA ALA A 126 -11.65 11.52 38.04
C ALA A 126 -13.17 11.69 38.06
N SER A 127 -13.85 11.49 36.94
CA SER A 127 -15.32 11.50 36.87
C SER A 127 -15.94 10.44 37.77
N CYS A 128 -15.44 9.20 37.76
CA CYS A 128 -15.94 8.12 38.62
C CYS A 128 -15.75 8.42 40.11
N ILE A 129 -14.61 8.98 40.50
CA ILE A 129 -14.30 9.32 41.89
C ILE A 129 -15.15 10.50 42.38
N THR A 130 -15.39 11.49 41.52
CA THR A 130 -16.13 12.71 41.88
C THR A 130 -17.64 12.52 41.86
N PHE A 131 -18.16 11.47 41.23
CA PHE A 131 -19.61 11.22 41.07
C PHE A 131 -20.42 11.22 42.38
N PRO A 132 -19.99 10.54 43.47
CA PRO A 132 -20.73 10.56 44.73
C PRO A 132 -20.69 11.90 45.46
N PHE A 133 -19.74 12.80 45.13
CA PHE A 133 -19.56 14.07 45.82
C PHE A 133 -20.08 15.28 45.02
N ASN A 134 -19.94 15.25 43.69
CA ASN A 134 -20.37 16.30 42.79
C ASN A 134 -20.73 15.73 41.40
N PRO A 135 -21.99 15.34 41.18
CA PRO A 135 -22.41 14.70 39.94
C PRO A 135 -22.33 15.64 38.72
N LEU A 136 -22.44 16.96 38.93
CA LEU A 136 -22.30 17.96 37.87
C LEU A 136 -20.90 17.94 37.25
N VAL A 137 -19.86 17.85 38.08
CA VAL A 137 -18.47 17.76 37.63
C VAL A 137 -18.24 16.45 36.86
N SER A 138 -18.77 15.33 37.34
CA SER A 138 -18.65 14.04 36.64
C SER A 138 -19.30 14.04 35.26
N VAL A 139 -20.50 14.61 35.12
CA VAL A 139 -21.21 14.68 33.83
C VAL A 139 -20.44 15.53 32.81
N ILE A 140 -19.60 16.48 33.25
CA ILE A 140 -18.74 17.28 32.37
C ILE A 140 -17.45 16.52 32.03
N LEU A 141 -16.78 15.93 33.02
CA LEU A 141 -15.48 15.28 32.84
C LEU A 141 -15.56 14.01 31.99
N LEU A 142 -16.64 13.21 32.16
CA LEU A 142 -16.82 11.94 31.46
C LEU A 142 -16.82 12.08 29.92
N PRO A 143 -17.68 12.94 29.30
CA PRO A 143 -17.69 13.09 27.85
C PRO A 143 -16.36 13.65 27.32
N ILE A 144 -15.72 14.60 28.01
CA ILE A 144 -14.41 15.13 27.62
C ILE A 144 -13.36 14.01 27.62
N GLY A 145 -13.36 13.18 28.67
CA GLY A 145 -12.47 12.02 28.77
C GLY A 145 -12.67 11.02 27.63
N ILE A 146 -13.92 10.70 27.29
CA ILE A 146 -14.25 9.79 26.18
C ILE A 146 -13.83 10.38 24.83
N SER A 147 -14.12 11.67 24.58
CA SER A 147 -13.78 12.35 23.34
C SER A 147 -12.27 12.43 23.09
N LEU A 148 -11.45 12.43 24.14
CA LEU A 148 -9.99 12.36 24.02
C LEU A 148 -9.49 10.92 23.90
N LEU A 149 -10.04 9.99 24.69
CA LEU A 149 -9.57 8.62 24.76
C LEU A 149 -9.87 7.83 23.48
N ALA A 150 -11.09 7.94 22.95
CA ALA A 150 -11.53 7.14 21.80
C ALA A 150 -10.65 7.34 20.54
N PRO A 151 -10.42 8.57 20.04
CA PRO A 151 -9.56 8.77 18.87
C PRO A 151 -8.08 8.46 19.19
N ALA A 152 -7.63 8.70 20.42
CA ALA A 152 -6.27 8.41 20.85
C ALA A 152 -5.95 6.91 20.84
N VAL A 153 -6.85 6.09 21.39
CA VAL A 153 -6.74 4.62 21.38
C VAL A 153 -6.87 4.10 19.96
N ALA A 154 -7.80 4.63 19.16
CA ALA A 154 -7.90 4.26 17.74
C ALA A 154 -6.60 4.56 16.99
N SER A 155 -5.99 5.72 17.23
CA SER A 155 -4.70 6.09 16.64
C SER A 155 -3.56 5.18 17.10
N LEU A 156 -3.48 4.80 18.38
CA LEU A 156 -2.45 3.90 18.90
C LEU A 156 -2.60 2.45 18.41
N LEU A 157 -3.82 2.00 18.16
CA LEU A 157 -4.10 0.65 17.67
C LEU A 157 -4.06 0.54 16.15
N THR A 158 -4.10 1.67 15.44
CA THR A 158 -3.96 1.68 13.98
C THR A 158 -2.49 1.52 13.64
N PRO A 159 -2.08 0.45 12.92
CA PRO A 159 -0.68 0.22 12.57
C PRO A 159 -0.13 1.42 11.80
N ASP A 160 1.15 1.70 12.01
CA ASP A 160 1.82 2.80 11.33
C ASP A 160 1.77 2.61 9.80
N PRO A 161 1.59 3.70 9.04
CA PRO A 161 1.53 3.60 7.59
C PRO A 161 2.88 3.13 7.04
N LEU A 162 2.85 2.11 6.18
CA LEU A 162 4.05 1.59 5.52
C LEU A 162 4.59 2.61 4.51
N ASN A 163 5.90 2.75 4.44
CA ASN A 163 6.57 3.58 3.45
C ASN A 163 6.51 2.90 2.07
N THR A 164 5.52 3.28 1.27
CA THR A 164 5.31 2.67 -0.05
C THR A 164 6.20 3.24 -1.16
N ALA A 165 6.89 4.36 -0.92
CA ALA A 165 7.64 5.07 -1.96
C ALA A 165 8.79 4.26 -2.56
N PRO A 166 9.65 3.58 -1.77
CA PRO A 166 10.74 2.76 -2.32
C PRO A 166 10.23 1.65 -3.23
N LYS A 167 9.19 0.93 -2.77
CA LYS A 167 8.63 -0.18 -3.54
C LYS A 167 7.97 0.28 -4.85
N LYS A 168 7.26 1.41 -4.81
CA LYS A 168 6.67 2.03 -6.02
C LYS A 168 7.74 2.51 -7.00
N LEU A 169 8.90 2.94 -6.51
CA LEU A 169 10.04 3.27 -7.37
C LEU A 169 10.64 2.02 -8.03
N GLU A 170 10.85 0.94 -7.27
CA GLU A 170 11.30 -0.36 -7.82
C GLU A 170 10.35 -0.85 -8.93
N GLU A 171 9.04 -0.80 -8.67
CA GLU A 171 8.01 -1.21 -9.64
C GLU A 171 8.00 -0.29 -10.88
N LYS A 172 8.15 1.03 -10.71
CA LYS A 172 8.30 1.98 -11.82
C LYS A 172 9.49 1.61 -12.70
N ILE A 173 10.66 1.37 -12.10
CA ILE A 173 11.89 1.00 -12.83
C ILE A 173 11.68 -0.32 -13.57
N LEU A 174 11.06 -1.32 -12.93
CA LEU A 174 10.73 -2.60 -13.56
C LEU A 174 9.85 -2.41 -14.81
N PHE A 175 8.76 -1.65 -14.70
CA PHE A 175 7.86 -1.40 -15.83
C PHE A 175 8.52 -0.62 -16.97
N GLN A 176 9.30 0.41 -16.64
CA GLN A 176 10.02 1.22 -17.62
C GLN A 176 11.13 0.42 -18.32
N THR A 177 11.84 -0.43 -17.58
CA THR A 177 12.87 -1.32 -18.13
C THR A 177 12.23 -2.32 -19.10
N GLY A 178 11.10 -2.93 -18.70
CA GLY A 178 10.35 -3.82 -19.58
C GLY A 178 9.90 -3.13 -20.88
N ALA A 179 9.40 -1.90 -20.78
CA ALA A 179 8.99 -1.12 -21.97
C ALA A 179 10.18 -0.78 -22.89
N LYS A 180 11.32 -0.37 -22.33
CA LYS A 180 12.57 -0.10 -23.07
C LYS A 180 13.12 -1.33 -23.80
N LEU A 181 12.87 -2.54 -23.28
CA LEU A 181 13.24 -3.77 -23.98
C LEU A 181 12.45 -3.96 -25.28
N ILE A 182 11.17 -3.60 -25.29
CA ILE A 182 10.30 -3.69 -26.47
C ILE A 182 10.58 -2.54 -27.44
N ASP A 183 10.71 -1.32 -26.92
CA ASP A 183 10.99 -0.12 -27.70
C ASP A 183 12.15 0.67 -27.07
N PRO A 184 13.40 0.45 -27.56
CA PRO A 184 14.59 1.12 -27.04
C PRO A 184 14.63 2.63 -27.29
N SER A 185 13.76 3.16 -28.17
CA SER A 185 13.72 4.60 -28.47
C SER A 185 13.05 5.42 -27.36
N LEU A 186 12.39 4.75 -26.41
CA LEU A 186 11.70 5.40 -25.31
C LEU A 186 12.68 5.99 -24.28
N SER A 187 12.58 7.30 -24.10
CA SER A 187 13.18 8.01 -22.97
C SER A 187 12.14 8.18 -21.86
N PHE A 188 12.51 7.79 -20.65
CA PHE A 188 11.71 8.04 -19.46
C PHE A 188 12.46 9.06 -18.61
N ASP A 189 11.76 10.08 -18.15
CA ASP A 189 12.32 11.05 -17.23
C ASP A 189 12.50 10.42 -15.84
N GLU A 190 13.75 10.15 -15.48
CA GLU A 190 14.14 9.59 -14.19
C GLU A 190 14.02 10.62 -13.05
N THR A 191 13.82 11.91 -13.38
CA THR A 191 13.77 13.02 -12.40
C THR A 191 12.39 13.31 -11.81
N GLN A 192 11.33 12.62 -12.26
CA GLN A 192 10.03 12.68 -11.57
C GLN A 192 10.14 12.05 -10.19
N LYS A 193 10.53 12.89 -9.21
CA LYS A 193 10.36 12.67 -7.79
C LYS A 193 8.90 12.28 -7.56
N TYR A 194 8.71 11.29 -6.70
CA TYR A 194 7.41 11.00 -6.13
C TYR A 194 6.95 12.27 -5.40
N ASP A 195 6.05 13.05 -5.99
CA ASP A 195 5.30 14.08 -5.26
C ASP A 195 4.33 13.33 -4.34
N GLY A 196 4.89 12.80 -3.26
CA GLY A 196 4.16 12.46 -2.05
C GLY A 196 3.67 13.75 -1.43
N ALA A 197 2.72 14.42 -2.08
CA ALA A 197 1.92 15.43 -1.43
C ALA A 197 1.16 14.70 -0.33
N LEU A 198 1.70 14.77 0.88
CA LEU A 198 0.94 14.67 2.12
C LEU A 198 -0.24 15.62 1.96
N GLN A 199 -1.37 15.10 1.49
CA GLN A 199 -2.66 15.73 1.73
C GLN A 199 -2.93 15.55 3.21
N LEU A 200 -2.31 16.42 4.00
CA LEU A 200 -2.87 16.89 5.27
C LEU A 200 -4.20 17.55 4.92
N SER A 201 -5.23 16.73 4.73
CA SER A 201 -6.61 17.18 4.87
C SER A 201 -6.78 17.52 6.35
N VAL A 202 -6.47 18.77 6.66
CA VAL A 202 -6.93 19.44 7.87
C VAL A 202 -8.45 19.38 7.84
N ILE A 203 -9.02 18.56 8.73
CA ILE A 203 -10.40 18.69 9.21
C ILE A 203 -10.29 18.89 10.71
#